data_AF-A0A7Y5X156-F1
#
_entry.id   AF-A0A7Y5X156-F1
#
_cell.length_a   1.000
_cell.length_b   1.000
_cell.length_c   1.000
_cell.angle_alpha   90.00
_cell.angle_beta   90.00
_cell.angle_gamma   90.00
#
_symmetry.space_group_name_H-M   'P 1'
#
loop_
_entity.id
_entity.type
_entity.pdbx_description
1 polymer ?
#
loop_
_entity_poly.entity_id
_entity_poly.type
_entity_poly.pdbx_seq_one_letter_code
_entity_poly.pdbx_strand_id
1 'polypeptide(L)'
;MIEVAGDRRVVAGFGPASWVRNARAAGEVTLDEAAAPAAIPVLRTYIGEIKVTRPYFNANPESPDDAIAAELQRHAVFRLAPTHQVAEATAG
;
A
#
# COMPACT_ATOMS: atom_id res chain seq x y z
N MET A 1 -4.66 -5.49 2.71
CA MET A 1 -4.97 -4.08 3.05
C MET A 1 -4.59 -3.90 4.51
N ILE A 2 -3.82 -2.86 4.83
CA ILE A 2 -3.38 -2.55 6.21
C ILE A 2 -3.99 -1.20 6.57
N GLU A 3 -4.47 -1.05 7.80
CA GLU A 3 -5.00 0.21 8.31
C GLU A 3 -4.01 0.78 9.33
N VAL A 4 -3.56 2.02 9.11
CA VAL A 4 -2.64 2.74 10.02
C VAL A 4 -3.21 4.13 10.24
N ALA A 5 -3.40 4.54 11.50
CA ALA A 5 -3.90 5.86 11.88
C ALA A 5 -5.25 6.26 11.21
N GLY A 6 -6.16 5.30 11.00
CA GLY A 6 -7.47 5.54 10.36
C GLY A 6 -7.44 5.61 8.82
N ASP A 7 -6.26 5.39 8.24
CA ASP A 7 -6.01 5.47 6.81
C ASP A 7 -5.83 4.06 6.20
N ARG A 8 -6.63 3.72 5.18
CA ARG A 8 -6.50 2.44 4.47
C ARG A 8 -5.35 2.50 3.46
N ARG A 9 -4.43 1.54 3.57
CA ARG A 9 -3.25 1.42 2.69
C ARG A 9 -3.19 0.03 2.06
N VAL A 10 -2.65 -0.03 0.85
CA VAL A 10 -2.41 -1.28 0.13
C VAL A 10 -0.92 -1.41 -0.16
N VAL A 11 -0.39 -2.59 0.15
CA VAL A 11 1.02 -2.93 -0.09
C VAL A 11 1.11 -3.87 -1.27
N ALA A 12 1.95 -3.53 -2.25
CA ALA A 12 2.27 -4.42 -3.36
C ALA A 12 3.31 -5.48 -2.91
N GLY A 13 2.89 -6.48 -2.13
CA GLY A 13 3.80 -7.47 -1.54
C GLY A 13 4.40 -8.51 -2.50
N PHE A 14 4.02 -8.49 -3.78
CA PHE A 14 4.55 -9.39 -4.82
C PHE A 14 5.37 -8.65 -5.88
N GLY A 15 6.12 -7.62 -5.48
CA GLY A 15 6.76 -6.72 -6.45
C GLY A 15 5.71 -5.89 -7.21
N PRO A 16 6.08 -5.22 -8.33
CA PRO A 16 5.16 -4.44 -9.16
C PRO A 16 4.16 -5.36 -9.89
N ALA A 17 3.26 -5.98 -9.12
CA ALA A 17 2.39 -7.06 -9.55
C ALA A 17 1.09 -6.51 -10.14
N SER A 18 0.59 -7.25 -11.13
CA SER A 18 -0.53 -7.00 -12.04
C SER A 18 -1.78 -6.31 -11.47
N TRP A 19 -2.01 -6.36 -10.16
CA TRP A 19 -3.12 -5.66 -9.52
C TRP A 19 -2.99 -4.13 -9.58
N VAL A 20 -1.78 -3.54 -9.53
CA VAL A 20 -1.58 -2.07 -9.65
C VAL A 20 -1.98 -1.60 -11.04
N ARG A 21 -1.63 -2.39 -12.07
CA ARG A 21 -2.04 -2.13 -13.46
C ARG A 21 -3.56 -2.29 -13.61
N ASN A 22 -4.14 -3.34 -13.03
CA ASN A 22 -5.58 -3.57 -13.08
C ASN A 22 -6.37 -2.50 -12.31
N ALA A 23 -5.88 -2.05 -11.15
CA ALA A 23 -6.51 -1.00 -10.35
C ALA A 23 -6.45 0.36 -11.06
N ARG A 24 -5.32 0.69 -11.71
CA ARG A 24 -5.22 1.87 -12.58
C ARG A 24 -6.13 1.76 -13.81
N ALA A 25 -6.23 0.57 -14.42
CA ALA A 25 -7.07 0.34 -15.59
C ALA A 25 -8.58 0.35 -15.24
N ALA A 26 -8.96 -0.05 -14.03
CA ALA A 26 -10.34 -0.01 -13.56
C ALA A 26 -10.82 1.43 -13.28
N GLY A 27 -9.92 2.37 -12.96
CA GLY A 27 -10.26 3.79 -12.78
C GLY A 27 -11.07 4.13 -11.52
N GLU A 28 -11.33 3.15 -10.65
CA GLU A 28 -12.17 3.32 -9.45
C GLU A 28 -11.38 3.89 -8.24
N VAL A 29 -10.05 3.78 -8.24
CA VAL A 29 -9.19 4.23 -7.13
C VAL A 29 -8.00 5.04 -7.62
N THR A 30 -7.72 6.16 -6.95
CA THR A 30 -6.46 6.89 -7.14
C THR A 30 -5.39 6.26 -6.26
N LEU A 31 -4.29 5.82 -6.88
CA LEU A 31 -3.14 5.22 -6.19
C LEU A 31 -2.00 6.24 -6.09
N ASP A 32 -1.87 6.86 -4.92
CA ASP A 32 -0.71 7.70 -4.59
C ASP A 32 0.36 6.84 -3.90
N GLU A 33 1.57 6.85 -4.44
CA GLU A 33 2.71 6.22 -3.78
C GLU A 33 3.08 7.00 -2.51
N ALA A 34 3.10 6.32 -1.37
CA ALA A 34 3.39 6.95 -0.09
C ALA A 34 4.88 7.25 0.05
N ALA A 35 5.21 8.47 0.50
CA ALA A 35 6.58 8.81 0.87
C ALA A 35 7.09 7.91 2.01
N ALA A 36 8.40 7.65 2.03
CA ALA A 36 9.03 6.70 2.96
C ALA A 36 8.59 6.84 4.44
N PRO A 37 8.51 8.05 5.05
CA PRO A 37 8.10 8.19 6.44
C PRO A 37 6.70 7.63 6.74
N ALA A 38 5.77 7.72 5.78
CA ALA A 38 4.41 7.18 5.92
C ALA A 38 4.32 5.71 5.51
N ALA A 39 5.22 5.24 4.63
CA ALA A 39 5.21 3.89 4.09
C ALA A 39 5.90 2.86 5.01
N ILE A 40 6.96 3.27 5.71
CA ILE A 40 7.75 2.40 6.60
C ILE A 40 6.90 1.68 7.67
N PRO A 41 6.06 2.36 8.48
CA PRO A 41 5.27 1.66 9.49
C PRO A 41 4.25 0.69 8.88
N VAL A 42 3.68 1.04 7.72
CA VAL A 42 2.74 0.17 6.98
C VAL A 42 3.45 -1.09 6.49
N LEU A 43 4.64 -0.94 5.90
CA LEU A 43 5.43 -2.05 5.38
C LEU A 43 5.93 -2.95 6.49
N ARG A 44 6.34 -2.38 7.63
CA ARG A 44 6.72 -3.12 8.84
C ARG A 44 5.58 -4.01 9.34
N THR A 45 4.37 -3.46 9.44
CA THR A 45 3.17 -4.24 9.81
C THR A 45 2.87 -5.32 8.79
N TYR A 46 2.95 -5.00 7.49
CA TYR A 46 2.70 -5.97 6.41
C TYR A 46 3.65 -7.18 6.47
N ILE A 47 4.96 -6.95 6.61
CA ILE A 47 5.97 -8.02 6.75
C ILE A 47 5.69 -8.86 8.01
N GLY A 48 5.21 -8.20 9.07
CA GLY A 48 4.85 -8.83 10.35
C GLY A 48 3.62 -9.72 10.26
N GLU A 49 2.54 -9.25 9.64
CA GLU A 49 1.25 -9.95 9.62
C GLU A 49 1.15 -10.96 8.48
N ILE A 50 1.67 -10.62 7.30
CA ILE A 50 1.50 -11.44 6.08
C ILE A 50 2.69 -12.40 5.94
N LYS A 51 2.69 -13.45 6.76
CA LYS A 51 3.83 -14.38 6.86
C LYS A 51 4.22 -15.04 5.53
N VAL A 52 3.27 -15.25 4.61
CA VAL A 52 3.52 -15.87 3.29
C VAL A 52 4.41 -15.01 2.39
N THR A 53 4.47 -13.70 2.60
CA THR A 53 5.29 -12.81 1.75
C THR A 53 6.73 -12.66 2.25
N ARG A 54 7.08 -13.17 3.43
CA ARG A 54 8.44 -13.07 4.01
C ARG A 54 9.58 -13.40 3.05
N PRO A 55 9.54 -14.46 2.23
CA PRO A 55 10.63 -14.78 1.31
C PRO A 55 10.93 -13.70 0.25
N TYR A 56 10.03 -12.73 0.06
CA TYR A 56 10.18 -11.65 -0.92
C TYR A 56 10.77 -10.37 -0.32
N PHE A 57 11.02 -10.32 1.00
CA PHE A 57 11.60 -9.19 1.71
C PHE A 57 12.99 -9.56 2.24
N ASN A 58 13.95 -8.65 2.13
CA ASN A 58 15.23 -8.76 2.82
C ASN A 58 15.13 -8.22 4.26
N ALA A 59 14.31 -7.19 4.47
CA ALA A 59 14.01 -6.65 5.79
C ALA A 59 12.97 -7.49 6.56
N ASN A 60 13.03 -7.41 7.89
CA ASN A 60 12.09 -8.03 8.82
C ASN A 60 11.45 -6.96 9.75
N PRO A 61 10.39 -7.28 10.52
CA PRO A 61 9.68 -6.29 11.34
C PRO A 61 10.51 -5.61 12.44
N GLU A 62 11.68 -6.14 12.77
CA GLU A 62 12.63 -5.59 13.74
C GLU A 62 13.80 -4.87 13.07
N SER A 63 13.86 -4.87 11.73
CA SER A 63 14.89 -4.18 10.97
C SER A 63 14.80 -2.66 11.13
N PRO A 64 15.93 -1.96 11.02
CA PRO A 64 15.94 -0.50 11.11
C PRO A 64 15.14 0.13 9.95
N ASP A 65 14.72 1.39 10.14
CA ASP A 65 13.83 2.10 9.21
C ASP A 65 14.43 2.27 7.82
N ASP A 66 15.75 2.40 7.71
CA ASP A 66 16.49 2.47 6.44
C ASP A 66 16.42 1.15 5.65
N ALA A 67 16.51 0.01 6.32
CA ALA A 67 16.35 -1.31 5.72
C ALA A 67 14.91 -1.52 5.23
N ILE A 68 13.91 -1.06 5.99
CA ILE A 68 12.50 -1.08 5.56
C ILE A 68 12.27 -0.11 4.39
N ALA A 69 12.90 1.06 4.39
CA ALA A 69 12.78 2.04 3.32
C ALA A 69 13.38 1.51 2.00
N ALA A 70 14.47 0.74 2.07
CA ALA A 70 15.08 0.12 0.89
C ALA A 70 14.12 -0.87 0.19
N GLU A 71 13.23 -1.54 0.94
CA GLU A 71 12.22 -2.44 0.38
C GLU A 71 11.18 -1.71 -0.49
N LEU A 72 10.97 -0.41 -0.29
CA LEU A 72 9.96 0.37 -1.04
C LEU A 72 10.27 0.44 -2.54
N GLN A 73 11.55 0.31 -2.93
CA GLN A 73 11.96 0.22 -4.34
C GLN A 73 11.34 -0.99 -5.05
N ARG A 74 10.99 -2.04 -4.29
CA ARG A 74 10.43 -3.30 -4.80
C ARG A 74 8.97 -3.47 -4.40
N HIS A 75 8.61 -2.98 -3.21
CA HIS A 75 7.32 -3.19 -2.56
C HIS A 75 6.66 -1.85 -2.24
N ALA A 76 6.22 -1.16 -3.30
CA ALA A 76 5.58 0.14 -3.16
C ALA A 76 4.32 0.06 -2.29
N VAL A 77 4.16 1.06 -1.44
CA VAL A 77 2.97 1.25 -0.58
C VAL A 77 2.13 2.34 -1.19
N PHE A 78 0.87 2.02 -1.46
CA PHE A 78 -0.08 2.96 -2.02
C PHE A 78 -1.08 3.40 -0.96
N ARG A 79 -1.33 4.70 -0.93
CA ARG A 79 -2.52 5.24 -0.29
C ARG A 79 -3.72 5.02 -1.22
N LEU A 80 -4.77 4.44 -0.67
CA LEU A 80 -6.09 4.50 -1.30
C LEU A 80 -6.75 5.81 -0.90
N ALA A 81 -7.00 6.67 -1.87
CA ALA A 81 -7.96 7.75 -1.72
C ALA A 81 -9.30 7.29 -2.33
N PRO A 82 -10.45 7.51 -1.66
CA PRO A 82 -11.74 7.31 -2.31
C PRO A 82 -11.85 8.27 -3.49
N THR A 83 -12.04 7.74 -4.70
CA THR A 83 -12.46 8.54 -5.85
C THR A 83 -13.96 8.78 -5.70
N HIS A 84 -14.41 9.76 -4.90
CA HIS A 84 -15.84 10.01 -4.86
C HIS A 84 -16.23 11.17 -5.77
N GLN A 85 -16.92 10.83 -6.86
CA GLN A 85 -18.13 11.55 -7.21
C GLN A 85 -19.15 10.58 -7.84
N VAL A 86 -19.95 9.90 -7.01
CA VAL A 86 -21.36 9.78 -7.42
C VAL A 86 -22.04 11.02 -6.87
N ALA A 87 -22.19 12.01 -7.75
CA ALA A 87 -23.19 13.03 -7.52
C ALA A 87 -24.56 12.32 -7.56
N GLU A 88 -25.09 11.91 -6.42
CA GLU A 88 -26.53 11.71 -6.30
C GLU A 88 -27.18 13.10 -6.25
N ALA A 89 -27.35 13.68 -7.43
CA ALA A 89 -28.28 14.75 -7.66
C ALA A 89 -29.66 14.15 -7.97
N THR A 90 -30.63 14.53 -7.14
CA THR A 90 -32.07 14.65 -7.43
C THR A 90 -32.94 13.40 -7.25
N ALA A 91 -33.71 13.41 -6.16
CA ALA A 91 -35.15 13.15 -6.19
C ALA A 91 -35.81 13.75 -4.93
N GLY A 92 -36.32 14.97 -5.09
CA GLY A 92 -37.26 15.63 -4.19
C GLY A 92 -38.48 16.06 -4.99
#